data_AF-A0A420VDX2-F1
#
_entry.id   AF-A0A420VDX2-F1
#
_cell.length_a   1.000
_cell.length_b   1.000
_cell.length_c   1.000
_cell.angle_alpha   90.00
_cell.angle_beta   90.00
_cell.angle_gamma   90.00
#
_symmetry.space_group_name_H-M   'P 1'
#
loop_
_entity.id
_entity.type
_entity.pdbx_description
1 polymer ?
#
loop_
_entity_poly.entity_id
_entity_poly.type
_entity_poly.pdbx_seq_one_letter_code
_entity_poly.pdbx_strand_id
1 'polypeptide(L)'
;MKRKTLIVGITALALAAGIGGGWWLYETQSFPDTMTESEFNKLKDKEMEIMDTKVFLDEDLEKWYFEKRQQKGEYIYPDGDNTYILVSLGPVKNEKTFLMVNGVKERNGKLIIGYDTLVLKNPPSIKFEDDIRSALIRVKGKYDSVTFVAVKDKK
;
A
#
# COMPACT_ATOMS: atom_id res chain seq x y z
N MET A 1 -7.26 63.00 22.08
CA MET A 1 -7.94 61.76 21.64
C MET A 1 -6.87 60.70 21.35
N LYS A 2 -6.84 59.62 22.15
CA LYS A 2 -6.96 58.18 21.77
C LYS A 2 -5.85 57.67 20.82
N ARG A 3 -4.86 56.90 21.35
CA ARG A 3 -4.77 55.41 21.36
C ARG A 3 -4.53 54.85 19.94
N LYS A 4 -3.72 53.85 19.62
CA LYS A 4 -2.80 52.90 20.28
C LYS A 4 -2.11 52.14 19.12
N THR A 5 -0.90 51.68 19.33
CA THR A 5 -0.23 50.57 18.62
C THR A 5 -1.16 49.35 18.48
N LEU A 6 -1.17 48.63 17.34
CA LEU A 6 -1.29 47.16 17.33
C LEU A 6 -1.05 46.50 15.95
N ILE A 7 -0.01 45.66 15.93
CA ILE A 7 0.06 44.28 15.38
C ILE A 7 -0.52 44.04 13.97
N VAL A 8 0.39 43.78 13.03
CA VAL A 8 0.10 43.06 11.78
C VAL A 8 -0.19 41.60 12.14
N GLY A 9 -1.48 41.27 12.30
CA GLY A 9 -1.96 39.90 12.30
C GLY A 9 -2.06 39.43 10.85
N ILE A 10 -1.36 38.35 10.50
CA ILE A 10 -1.57 37.64 9.25
C ILE A 10 -2.92 36.92 9.37
N THR A 11 -3.96 37.56 8.87
CA THR A 11 -5.25 36.91 8.62
C THR A 11 -5.19 36.34 7.21
N ALA A 12 -4.96 35.03 7.08
CA ALA A 12 -5.19 34.36 5.81
C ALA A 12 -6.70 34.45 5.49
N LEU A 13 -7.01 35.20 4.44
CA LEU A 13 -8.35 35.38 3.90
C LEU A 13 -8.97 34.00 3.60
N ALA A 14 -10.02 33.66 4.33
CA ALA A 14 -11.03 32.73 3.84
C ALA A 14 -11.86 33.47 2.79
N LEU A 15 -11.70 33.12 1.51
CA LEU A 15 -12.64 33.50 0.45
C LEU A 15 -13.61 32.36 0.19
N ALA A 16 -14.88 32.76 0.16
CA ALA A 16 -16.06 31.93 0.26
C ALA A 16 -16.46 31.21 -1.04
N ALA A 17 -17.23 30.15 -0.80
CA ALA A 17 -18.06 29.33 -1.67
C ALA A 17 -18.58 29.94 -2.99
N GLY A 18 -18.57 29.10 -4.03
CA GLY A 18 -19.37 29.24 -5.25
C GLY A 18 -19.41 27.89 -5.99
N ILE A 19 -20.58 27.26 -6.02
CA ILE A 19 -20.86 25.89 -6.48
C ILE A 19 -20.68 25.79 -8.00
N GLY A 20 -19.93 24.78 -8.46
CA GLY A 20 -19.90 24.42 -9.89
C GLY A 20 -18.65 23.65 -10.32
N GLY A 21 -18.65 22.33 -10.11
CA GLY A 21 -17.86 21.37 -10.91
C GLY A 21 -16.34 21.40 -10.75
N GLY A 22 -15.81 20.40 -10.02
CA GLY A 22 -14.44 19.94 -10.20
C GLY A 22 -13.45 20.37 -9.12
N TRP A 23 -13.65 19.94 -7.87
CA TRP A 23 -12.52 19.84 -6.94
C TRP A 23 -11.65 18.65 -7.33
N TRP A 24 -10.57 18.96 -8.02
CA TRP A 24 -9.35 18.17 -8.06
C TRP A 24 -8.79 18.13 -6.65
N LEU A 25 -8.62 16.94 -6.04
CA LEU A 25 -7.64 16.67 -4.96
C LEU A 25 -7.65 15.17 -4.57
N TYR A 26 -6.46 14.58 -4.69
CA TYR A 26 -6.01 13.25 -4.24
C TYR A 26 -6.28 12.03 -5.14
N GLU A 27 -5.48 11.94 -6.20
CA GLU A 27 -4.84 10.67 -6.54
C GLU A 27 -3.34 10.96 -6.74
N THR A 28 -2.58 11.09 -5.65
CA THR A 28 -1.16 10.73 -5.74
C THR A 28 -1.11 9.22 -5.88
N GLN A 29 -1.32 8.73 -7.11
CA GLN A 29 -0.87 7.41 -7.52
C GLN A 29 0.66 7.42 -7.41
N SER A 30 1.16 7.12 -6.23
CA SER A 30 2.55 6.75 -6.03
C SER A 30 2.75 5.44 -6.80
N PHE A 31 3.36 5.54 -7.99
CA PHE A 31 3.96 4.38 -8.63
C PHE A 31 5.02 3.84 -7.67
N PRO A 32 5.12 2.51 -7.48
CA PRO A 32 6.13 1.93 -6.60
C PRO A 32 7.53 2.33 -7.10
N ASP A 33 8.44 2.59 -6.17
CA ASP A 33 9.84 2.78 -6.52
C ASP A 33 10.39 1.49 -7.15
N THR A 34 11.28 1.60 -8.13
CA THR A 34 11.94 0.42 -8.69
C THR A 34 13.26 0.20 -7.98
N MET A 35 13.54 -1.03 -7.55
CA MET A 35 14.80 -1.41 -6.91
C MET A 35 15.40 -2.61 -7.64
N THR A 36 16.73 -2.67 -7.76
CA THR A 36 17.37 -3.87 -8.30
C THR A 36 17.34 -5.00 -7.27
N GLU A 37 17.30 -6.24 -7.72
CA GLU A 37 17.36 -7.41 -6.83
C GLU A 37 18.58 -7.37 -5.89
N SER A 38 19.74 -6.95 -6.41
CA SER A 38 20.97 -6.80 -5.63
C SER A 38 20.87 -5.75 -4.51
N GLU A 39 20.14 -4.65 -4.74
CA GLU A 39 19.91 -3.64 -3.70
C GLU A 39 18.92 -4.15 -2.66
N PHE A 40 17.85 -4.82 -3.11
CA PHE A 40 16.84 -5.40 -2.23
C PHE A 40 17.42 -6.47 -1.30
N ASN A 41 18.30 -7.33 -1.84
CA ASN A 41 18.94 -8.41 -1.09
C ASN A 41 19.98 -7.95 -0.07
N LYS A 42 20.47 -6.69 -0.15
CA LYS A 42 21.37 -6.11 0.86
C LYS A 42 20.64 -5.63 2.11
N LEU A 43 19.31 -5.49 2.04
CA LEU A 43 18.50 -5.01 3.15
C LEU A 43 18.28 -6.14 4.17
N LYS A 44 18.01 -5.75 5.41
CA LYS A 44 17.75 -6.69 6.49
C LYS A 44 16.42 -7.40 6.26
N ASP A 45 16.44 -8.73 6.26
CA ASP A 45 15.23 -9.54 6.18
C ASP A 45 14.30 -9.35 7.38
N LYS A 46 12.99 -9.38 7.09
CA LYS A 46 11.95 -9.48 8.10
C LYS A 46 11.15 -10.76 7.88
N GLU A 47 10.93 -11.47 8.97
CA GLU A 47 10.01 -12.58 8.98
C GLU A 47 8.61 -12.07 8.61
N MET A 48 7.99 -12.78 7.66
CA MET A 48 6.68 -12.45 7.13
C MET A 48 5.86 -13.74 6.99
N GLU A 49 4.56 -13.58 7.05
CA GLU A 49 3.60 -14.64 6.77
C GLU A 49 2.60 -14.14 5.74
N ILE A 50 2.41 -14.91 4.66
CA ILE A 50 1.32 -14.65 3.71
C ILE A 50 0.06 -15.26 4.31
N MET A 51 -0.92 -14.40 4.59
CA MET A 51 -2.16 -14.75 5.25
C MET A 51 -3.16 -15.34 4.25
N ASP A 52 -3.79 -16.45 4.60
CA ASP A 52 -5.02 -16.92 3.94
C ASP A 52 -6.23 -16.22 4.58
N THR A 53 -7.01 -15.54 3.75
CA THR A 53 -8.17 -14.75 4.16
C THR A 53 -9.31 -15.60 4.70
N LYS A 54 -9.28 -16.91 4.44
CA LYS A 54 -10.25 -17.87 5.00
C LYS A 54 -10.07 -18.10 6.51
N VAL A 55 -8.97 -17.62 7.07
CA VAL A 55 -8.57 -17.86 8.47
C VAL A 55 -8.63 -16.58 9.29
N PHE A 56 -9.33 -15.54 8.81
CA PHE A 56 -9.52 -14.34 9.61
C PHE A 56 -10.32 -14.66 10.87
N LEU A 57 -9.70 -14.37 12.02
CA LEU A 57 -10.34 -14.44 13.33
C LEU A 57 -10.82 -13.07 13.80
N ASP A 58 -10.41 -12.01 13.09
CA ASP A 58 -10.70 -10.61 13.41
C ASP A 58 -11.59 -10.01 12.31
N GLU A 59 -12.80 -9.60 12.70
CA GLU A 59 -13.81 -9.03 11.80
C GLU A 59 -13.41 -7.66 11.24
N ASP A 60 -12.67 -6.85 12.00
CA ASP A 60 -12.24 -5.52 11.58
C ASP A 60 -11.14 -5.62 10.52
N LEU A 61 -10.19 -6.53 10.71
CA LEU A 61 -9.15 -6.83 9.73
C LEU A 61 -9.76 -7.40 8.44
N GLU A 62 -10.71 -8.34 8.57
CA GLU A 62 -11.41 -8.92 7.43
C GLU A 62 -12.14 -7.84 6.61
N LYS A 63 -12.93 -7.01 7.28
CA LYS A 63 -13.67 -5.91 6.64
C LYS A 63 -12.72 -4.93 5.96
N TRP A 64 -11.65 -4.53 6.64
CA TRP A 64 -10.63 -3.66 6.06
C TRP A 64 -10.00 -4.29 4.82
N TYR A 65 -9.65 -5.57 4.86
CA TYR A 65 -9.08 -6.29 3.72
C TYR A 65 -10.03 -6.28 2.51
N PHE A 66 -11.30 -6.65 2.70
CA PHE A 66 -12.28 -6.71 1.62
C PHE A 66 -12.61 -5.33 1.04
N GLU A 67 -12.57 -4.26 1.84
CA GLU A 67 -12.72 -2.89 1.36
C GLU A 67 -11.51 -2.48 0.51
N LYS A 68 -10.29 -2.68 1.03
CA LYS A 68 -9.07 -2.16 0.41
C LYS A 68 -8.62 -2.96 -0.82
N ARG A 69 -8.86 -4.28 -0.86
CA ARG A 69 -8.43 -5.12 -2.00
C ARG A 69 -9.13 -4.79 -3.32
N GLN A 70 -10.24 -4.05 -3.28
CA GLN A 70 -10.96 -3.60 -4.48
C GLN A 70 -10.17 -2.55 -5.26
N GLN A 71 -9.24 -1.87 -4.62
CA GLN A 71 -8.47 -0.79 -5.21
C GLN A 71 -7.02 -1.24 -5.37
N LYS A 72 -6.41 -0.84 -6.48
CA LYS A 72 -4.98 -1.00 -6.65
C LYS A 72 -4.29 -0.10 -5.65
N GLY A 73 -3.43 -0.68 -4.82
CA GLY A 73 -2.76 0.07 -3.79
C GLY A 73 -2.10 -0.80 -2.75
N GLU A 74 -1.71 -0.10 -1.71
CA GLU A 74 -0.62 -0.44 -0.83
C GLU A 74 -1.07 0.04 0.55
N TYR A 75 -1.57 -0.88 1.36
CA TYR A 75 -2.31 -0.53 2.58
C TYR A 75 -1.67 -1.17 3.80
N ILE A 76 -1.63 -0.41 4.90
CA ILE A 76 -1.14 -0.89 6.20
C ILE A 76 -2.32 -0.90 7.19
N TYR A 77 -2.37 -1.95 8.00
CA TYR A 77 -3.25 -2.05 9.15
C TYR A 77 -2.44 -2.49 10.38
N PRO A 78 -2.08 -1.56 11.28
CA PRO A 78 -1.45 -1.91 12.56
C PRO A 78 -2.48 -2.55 13.50
N ASP A 79 -2.14 -3.71 14.07
CA ASP A 79 -2.97 -4.37 15.08
C ASP A 79 -2.10 -5.13 16.10
N GLY A 80 -2.28 -4.80 17.38
CA GLY A 80 -1.46 -5.33 18.46
C GLY A 80 0.03 -5.15 18.20
N ASP A 81 0.80 -6.24 18.27
CA ASP A 81 2.23 -6.27 17.96
C ASP A 81 2.53 -6.65 16.50
N ASN A 82 1.52 -6.64 15.64
CA ASN A 82 1.66 -6.98 14.22
C ASN A 82 1.33 -5.77 13.34
N THR A 83 1.94 -5.78 12.16
CA THR A 83 1.57 -4.91 11.06
C THR A 83 1.09 -5.79 9.92
N TYR A 84 -0.15 -5.59 9.51
CA TYR A 84 -0.73 -6.23 8.33
C TYR A 84 -0.57 -5.33 7.12
N ILE A 85 -0.21 -5.92 5.99
CA ILE A 85 0.17 -5.19 4.80
C ILE A 85 -0.52 -5.83 3.60
N LEU A 86 -1.34 -5.03 2.92
CA LEU A 86 -2.07 -5.45 1.74
C LEU A 86 -1.40 -4.85 0.51
N VAL A 87 -0.87 -5.73 -0.34
CA VAL A 87 -0.52 -5.40 -1.72
C VAL A 87 -1.71 -5.78 -2.58
N SER A 88 -2.35 -4.80 -3.22
CA SER A 88 -3.51 -5.04 -4.07
C SER A 88 -3.27 -4.49 -5.47
N LEU A 89 -3.51 -5.32 -6.49
CA LEU A 89 -3.62 -4.88 -7.88
C LEU A 89 -5.04 -4.47 -8.25
N GLY A 90 -6.01 -4.71 -7.36
CA GLY A 90 -7.44 -4.59 -7.66
C GLY A 90 -7.91 -5.62 -8.70
N PRO A 91 -9.04 -5.34 -9.36
CA PRO A 91 -9.55 -6.15 -10.47
C PRO A 91 -8.56 -6.21 -11.64
N VAL A 92 -8.26 -7.41 -12.12
CA VAL A 92 -7.41 -7.66 -13.28
C VAL A 92 -8.23 -8.22 -14.44
N LYS A 93 -8.10 -7.61 -15.62
CA LYS A 93 -8.78 -8.10 -16.84
C LYS A 93 -8.21 -9.42 -17.37
N ASN A 94 -6.96 -9.71 -17.04
CA ASN A 94 -6.25 -10.89 -17.50
C ASN A 94 -6.08 -11.87 -16.34
N GLU A 95 -6.84 -12.97 -16.37
CA GLU A 95 -6.82 -14.01 -15.34
C GLU A 95 -5.43 -14.63 -15.13
N LYS A 96 -4.56 -14.54 -16.15
CA LYS A 96 -3.16 -15.01 -16.10
C LYS A 96 -2.21 -14.06 -15.40
N THR A 97 -2.73 -13.01 -14.76
CA THR A 97 -1.95 -12.04 -13.98
C THR A 97 -1.81 -12.54 -12.55
N PHE A 98 -0.58 -12.59 -12.06
CA PHE A 98 -0.21 -13.03 -10.72
C PHE A 98 0.55 -11.92 -10.01
N LEU A 99 0.29 -11.77 -8.72
CA LEU A 99 1.08 -10.94 -7.83
C LEU A 99 2.08 -11.84 -7.10
N MET A 100 3.36 -11.56 -7.25
CA MET A 100 4.44 -12.29 -6.56
C MET A 100 5.06 -11.39 -5.51
N VAL A 101 5.08 -11.83 -4.25
CA VAL A 101 5.75 -11.13 -3.17
C VAL A 101 7.16 -11.71 -3.04
N ASN A 102 8.17 -10.89 -3.30
CA ASN A 102 9.58 -11.29 -3.28
C ASN A 102 10.20 -11.24 -1.88
N GLY A 103 9.51 -10.60 -0.93
CA GLY A 103 9.89 -10.57 0.47
C GLY A 103 9.56 -9.24 1.15
N VAL A 104 9.78 -9.21 2.47
CA VAL A 104 9.72 -8.00 3.27
C VAL A 104 11.09 -7.76 3.90
N LYS A 105 11.59 -6.53 3.74
CA LYS A 105 12.85 -6.08 4.31
C LYS A 105 12.61 -4.90 5.25
N GLU A 106 13.59 -4.57 6.08
CA GLU A 106 13.58 -3.39 6.93
C GLU A 106 14.74 -2.45 6.59
N ARG A 107 14.45 -1.15 6.51
CA ARG A 107 15.45 -0.09 6.39
C ARG A 107 15.04 1.10 7.25
N ASN A 108 15.85 1.45 8.24
CA ASN A 108 15.65 2.62 9.11
C ASN A 108 14.25 2.67 9.76
N GLY A 109 13.77 1.53 10.28
CA GLY A 109 12.44 1.44 10.91
C GLY A 109 11.26 1.48 9.94
N LYS A 110 11.51 1.39 8.62
CA LYS A 110 10.48 1.28 7.59
C LYS A 110 10.50 -0.10 6.95
N LEU A 111 9.34 -0.64 6.64
CA LEU A 111 9.24 -1.88 5.86
C LEU A 111 9.39 -1.57 4.37
N ILE A 112 10.12 -2.43 3.67
CA ILE A 112 10.26 -2.41 2.22
C ILE A 112 9.72 -3.72 1.69
N ILE A 113 8.63 -3.68 0.91
CA ILE A 113 8.03 -4.88 0.31
C ILE A 113 8.44 -4.97 -1.14
N GLY A 114 9.17 -6.02 -1.47
CA GLY A 114 9.46 -6.36 -2.86
C GLY A 114 8.29 -7.11 -3.46
N TYR A 115 7.78 -6.66 -4.59
CA TYR A 115 6.77 -7.41 -5.34
C TYR A 115 7.03 -7.34 -6.84
N ASP A 116 6.40 -8.26 -7.57
CA ASP A 116 6.36 -8.24 -9.03
C ASP A 116 4.99 -8.67 -9.54
N THR A 117 4.66 -8.21 -10.75
CA THR A 117 3.40 -8.53 -11.42
C THR A 117 3.70 -9.35 -12.67
N LEU A 118 3.31 -10.61 -12.65
CA LEU A 118 3.66 -11.56 -13.70
C LEU A 118 2.43 -11.91 -14.54
N VAL A 119 2.58 -11.88 -15.86
CA VAL A 119 1.58 -12.42 -16.78
C VAL A 119 2.14 -13.72 -17.37
N LEU A 120 1.64 -14.85 -16.91
CA LEU A 120 2.13 -16.15 -17.33
C LEU A 120 1.50 -16.54 -18.68
N LYS A 121 2.32 -16.98 -19.64
CA LYS A 121 1.80 -17.51 -20.92
C LYS A 121 1.01 -18.82 -20.69
N ASN A 122 1.58 -19.69 -19.84
CA ASN A 122 1.03 -20.97 -19.41
C ASN A 122 0.84 -20.93 -17.88
N PRO A 123 -0.25 -20.34 -17.38
CA PRO A 123 -0.51 -20.28 -15.96
C PRO A 123 -0.75 -21.70 -15.41
N PRO A 124 -0.39 -21.97 -14.14
CA PRO A 124 -0.85 -23.18 -13.47
C PRO A 124 -2.38 -23.19 -13.41
N SER A 125 -2.99 -24.37 -13.32
CA SER A 125 -4.46 -24.54 -13.28
C SER A 125 -5.05 -24.15 -11.91
N ILE A 126 -4.72 -22.95 -11.43
CA ILE A 126 -5.22 -22.35 -10.21
C ILE A 126 -6.46 -21.55 -10.58
N LYS A 127 -7.61 -21.89 -9.98
CA LYS A 127 -8.83 -21.09 -10.09
C LYS A 127 -8.80 -20.03 -9.01
N PHE A 128 -8.82 -18.76 -9.41
CA PHE A 128 -9.07 -17.66 -8.49
C PHE A 128 -10.57 -17.55 -8.23
N GLU A 129 -10.93 -17.23 -7.00
CA GLU A 129 -12.33 -17.05 -6.59
C GLU A 129 -12.94 -15.78 -7.20
N ASP A 130 -12.09 -14.79 -7.52
CA ASP A 130 -12.47 -13.53 -8.13
C ASP A 130 -11.40 -13.01 -9.13
N ASP A 131 -11.70 -11.89 -9.78
CA ASP A 131 -10.79 -11.19 -10.68
C ASP A 131 -9.82 -10.26 -9.92
N ILE A 132 -9.79 -10.29 -8.58
CA ILE A 132 -8.92 -9.44 -7.78
C ILE A 132 -7.59 -10.15 -7.55
N ARG A 133 -6.48 -9.41 -7.62
CA ARG A 133 -5.16 -9.94 -7.24
C ARG A 133 -4.62 -9.14 -6.07
N SER A 134 -4.55 -9.79 -4.92
CA SER A 134 -4.06 -9.19 -3.69
C SER A 134 -3.30 -10.21 -2.85
N ALA A 135 -2.36 -9.71 -2.06
CA ALA A 135 -1.64 -10.49 -1.06
C ALA A 135 -1.71 -9.74 0.27
N LEU A 136 -2.17 -10.43 1.31
CA LEU A 136 -2.11 -9.93 2.67
C LEU A 136 -0.92 -10.57 3.38
N ILE A 137 -0.09 -9.72 3.98
CA ILE A 137 1.16 -10.11 4.62
C ILE A 137 1.09 -9.66 6.07
N ARG A 138 1.44 -10.56 7.00
CA ARG A 138 1.63 -10.24 8.41
C ARG A 138 3.11 -10.15 8.73
N VAL A 139 3.51 -9.09 9.42
CA VAL A 139 4.88 -8.89 9.92
C VAL A 139 4.82 -8.55 11.39
N LYS A 140 5.65 -9.20 12.21
CA LYS A 140 5.77 -8.89 13.63
C LYS A 140 6.54 -7.57 13.83
N GLY A 141 5.92 -6.66 14.60
CA GLY A 141 6.39 -5.32 14.90
C GLY A 141 5.34 -4.26 14.51
N LYS A 142 5.52 -3.05 15.06
CA LYS A 142 4.71 -1.87 14.72
C LYS A 142 5.47 -1.01 13.73
N TYR A 143 4.88 -0.80 12.56
CA TYR A 143 5.49 0.00 11.50
C TYR A 143 4.48 1.04 11.00
N ASP A 144 4.86 2.30 11.09
CA ASP A 144 4.00 3.42 10.69
C ASP A 144 4.14 3.76 9.20
N SER A 145 5.12 3.14 8.52
CA SER A 145 5.34 3.34 7.10
C SER A 145 5.89 2.10 6.42
N VAL A 146 5.44 1.91 5.20
CA VAL A 146 5.90 0.89 4.27
C VAL A 146 6.26 1.58 2.96
N THR A 147 7.22 1.02 2.25
CA THR A 147 7.54 1.39 0.88
C THR A 147 7.48 0.12 0.05
N PHE A 148 6.74 0.15 -1.03
CA PHE A 148 6.68 -0.99 -1.92
C PHE A 148 7.58 -0.73 -3.11
N VAL A 149 8.31 -1.76 -3.49
CA VAL A 149 9.28 -1.67 -4.57
C VAL A 149 9.02 -2.77 -5.58
N ALA A 150 8.93 -2.38 -6.84
CA ALA A 150 8.98 -3.33 -7.94
C ALA A 150 10.43 -3.81 -8.07
N VAL A 151 10.68 -5.08 -7.74
CA VAL A 151 12.04 -5.64 -7.82
C VAL A 151 12.28 -6.11 -9.24
N LYS A 152 13.26 -5.50 -9.92
CA LYS A 152 13.62 -5.85 -11.30
C LYS A 152 14.94 -6.60 -11.32
N ASP A 153 14.97 -7.69 -12.07
CA ASP A 153 16.22 -8.33 -12.45
C ASP A 153 17.02 -7.40 -13.36
N LYS A 154 18.34 -7.35 -13.16
CA LYS A 154 19.23 -6.84 -14.19
C LYS A 154 19.16 -7.80 -15.37
N LYS A 155 18.48 -7.38 -16.43
CA LYS A 155 18.62 -8.01 -17.75
C LYS A 155 20.05 -7.89 -18.26
#